data_AF-A0A926JJ18-F1
#
_entry.id   AF-A0A926JJ18-F1
#
_cell.length_a   1.000
_cell.length_b   1.000
_cell.length_c   1.000
_cell.angle_alpha   90.00
_cell.angle_beta   90.00
_cell.angle_gamma   90.00
#
_symmetry.space_group_name_H-M   'P 1'
#
loop_
_entity.id
_entity.type
_entity.pdbx_description
1 polymer ?
#
loop_
_entity_poly.entity_id
_entity_poly.type
_entity_poly.pdbx_seq_one_letter_code
_entity_poly.pdbx_strand_id
1 'polypeptide(L)'
;MDPVTATVVAAAALVAKGALESAGSEAGRSSWAGAARLVERVRTRFGDDTEATAVLDQVQLAPDDEAAVEALRRLIHSYVLRDPQFEADIKALVTEANALGGAGSRGTVNATVIKNATTFNEKVEFQGDLNIN
;
A
#
# COMPACT_ATOMS: atom_id res chain seq x y z
N MET A 1 16.21 5.05 0.29
CA MET A 1 14.92 5.37 -0.36
C MET A 1 14.03 5.90 0.74
N ASP A 2 13.48 7.09 0.57
CA ASP A 2 12.59 7.72 1.54
C ASP A 2 11.30 6.89 1.66
N PRO A 3 10.68 6.82 2.86
CA PRO A 3 9.51 5.96 3.09
C PRO A 3 8.35 6.30 2.15
N VAL A 4 8.19 7.59 1.83
CA VAL A 4 7.20 8.10 0.88
C VAL A 4 7.44 7.51 -0.51
N THR A 5 8.68 7.59 -1.02
CA THR A 5 9.08 7.07 -2.32
C THR A 5 8.84 5.56 -2.42
N ALA A 6 9.11 4.80 -1.35
CA ALA A 6 8.85 3.37 -1.30
C ALA A 6 7.35 3.05 -1.38
N THR A 7 6.52 3.80 -0.66
CA THR A 7 5.05 3.66 -0.72
C THR A 7 4.51 3.97 -2.10
N VAL A 8 5.02 5.02 -2.76
CA VAL A 8 4.59 5.41 -4.11
C VAL A 8 4.99 4.37 -5.16
N VAL A 9 6.21 3.83 -5.08
CA VAL A 9 6.66 2.72 -5.94
C VAL A 9 5.75 1.50 -5.75
N ALA A 10 5.47 1.12 -4.51
CA ALA A 10 4.62 -0.02 -4.20
C ALA A 10 3.17 0.19 -4.69
N ALA A 11 2.64 1.41 -4.59
CA ALA A 11 1.31 1.73 -5.10
C ALA A 11 1.22 1.57 -6.62
N ALA A 12 2.16 2.14 -7.38
CA ALA A 12 2.17 2.01 -8.83
C ALA A 12 2.34 0.54 -9.28
N ALA A 13 3.21 -0.21 -8.60
CA ALA A 13 3.41 -1.63 -8.87
C ALA A 13 2.15 -2.48 -8.55
N LEU A 14 1.42 -2.16 -7.47
CA LEU A 14 0.18 -2.83 -7.12
C LEU A 14 -0.94 -2.56 -8.15
N VAL A 15 -1.02 -1.34 -8.69
CA VAL A 15 -1.96 -1.01 -9.77
C VAL A 15 -1.65 -1.83 -11.02
N ALA A 16 -0.38 -1.83 -11.47
CA ALA A 16 0.05 -2.61 -12.63
C ALA A 16 -0.18 -4.12 -12.43
N LYS A 17 0.19 -4.66 -11.27
CA LYS A 17 -0.04 -6.07 -10.93
C LYS A 17 -1.53 -6.42 -10.93
N GLY A 18 -2.37 -5.57 -10.35
CA GLY A 18 -3.82 -5.79 -10.30
C GLY A 18 -4.46 -5.83 -11.69
N ALA A 19 -3.98 -4.99 -12.61
CA ALA A 19 -4.42 -5.01 -14.00
C ALA A 19 -3.97 -6.28 -14.75
N LEU A 20 -2.72 -6.70 -14.57
CA LEU A 20 -2.19 -7.93 -15.17
C LEU A 20 -2.94 -9.19 -14.70
N GLU A 21 -3.21 -9.31 -13.40
CA GLU A 21 -3.93 -10.45 -12.83
C GLU A 21 -5.43 -10.46 -13.22
N SER A 22 -6.03 -9.28 -13.39
CA SER A 22 -7.43 -9.13 -13.84
C SER A 22 -7.63 -9.50 -15.31
N ALA A 23 -6.62 -9.27 -16.15
CA ALA A 23 -6.61 -9.70 -17.54
C ALA A 23 -6.41 -11.22 -17.71
N GLY A 24 -5.81 -11.89 -16.72
CA GLY A 24 -5.30 -13.26 -16.84
C GLY A 24 -6.21 -14.40 -16.33
N SER A 25 -7.11 -14.20 -15.36
CA SER A 25 -7.89 -15.32 -14.78
C SER A 25 -9.12 -14.93 -13.93
N GLU A 26 -10.26 -15.60 -14.14
CA GLU A 26 -11.45 -15.54 -13.27
C GLU A 26 -11.23 -16.11 -11.84
N ALA A 27 -10.10 -16.79 -11.61
CA ALA A 27 -9.79 -17.48 -10.37
C ALA A 27 -9.31 -16.57 -9.21
N GLY A 28 -9.13 -15.26 -9.45
CA GLY A 28 -8.47 -14.34 -8.53
C GLY A 28 -9.35 -13.28 -7.83
N ARG A 29 -10.68 -13.31 -7.96
CA ARG A 29 -11.58 -12.21 -7.54
C ARG A 29 -11.43 -11.74 -6.08
N SER A 30 -11.05 -12.61 -5.15
CA SER A 30 -10.85 -12.23 -3.75
C SER A 30 -9.47 -11.62 -3.45
N SER A 31 -8.45 -11.93 -4.25
CA SER A 31 -7.05 -11.57 -3.98
C SER A 31 -6.73 -10.10 -4.31
N TRP A 32 -7.54 -9.45 -5.16
CA TRP A 32 -7.27 -8.10 -5.67
C TRP A 32 -8.19 -7.00 -5.14
N ALA A 33 -9.12 -7.31 -4.22
CA ALA A 33 -10.04 -6.32 -3.65
C ALA A 33 -9.31 -5.09 -3.08
N GLY A 34 -8.12 -5.28 -2.50
CA GLY A 34 -7.26 -4.17 -2.03
C GLY A 34 -6.66 -3.31 -3.15
N ALA A 35 -6.27 -3.92 -4.27
CA ALA A 35 -5.76 -3.19 -5.43
C ALA A 35 -6.85 -2.37 -6.13
N ALA A 36 -8.08 -2.89 -6.22
CA ALA A 36 -9.20 -2.13 -6.77
C ALA A 36 -9.56 -0.91 -5.91
N ARG A 37 -9.52 -1.04 -4.58
CA ARG A 37 -9.69 0.09 -3.66
C ARG A 37 -8.59 1.14 -3.83
N LEU A 38 -7.35 0.70 -4.04
CA LEU A 38 -6.23 1.59 -4.34
C LEU A 38 -6.45 2.37 -5.64
N VAL A 39 -6.83 1.67 -6.72
CA VAL A 39 -7.15 2.29 -8.01
C VAL A 39 -8.28 3.31 -7.87
N GLU A 40 -9.37 2.95 -7.21
CA GLU A 40 -10.52 3.83 -7.01
C GLU A 40 -10.14 5.08 -6.19
N ARG A 41 -9.30 4.90 -5.15
CA ARG A 41 -8.82 6.03 -4.35
C ARG A 41 -7.91 6.96 -5.15
N VAL A 42 -7.00 6.41 -5.95
CA VAL A 42 -6.13 7.19 -6.84
C VAL A 42 -6.97 7.94 -7.87
N ARG A 43 -7.93 7.27 -8.52
CA ARG A 43 -8.85 7.86 -9.49
C ARG A 43 -9.67 9.00 -8.88
N THR A 44 -10.26 8.77 -7.72
CA THR A 44 -11.01 9.79 -6.97
C THR A 44 -10.12 10.99 -6.64
N ARG A 45 -8.84 10.75 -6.32
CA ARG A 45 -7.91 11.85 -5.98
C ARG A 45 -7.43 12.62 -7.21
N PHE A 46 -7.23 11.93 -8.33
CA PHE A 46 -6.93 12.58 -9.61
C PHE A 46 -8.10 13.49 -10.03
N GLY A 47 -9.34 13.13 -9.69
CA GLY A 47 -10.50 14.00 -9.87
C GLY A 47 -10.69 14.33 -11.35
N ASP A 48 -10.70 15.62 -11.68
CA ASP A 48 -10.83 16.12 -13.06
C ASP A 48 -9.49 16.23 -13.80
N ASP A 49 -8.38 15.82 -13.19
CA ASP A 49 -7.09 15.75 -13.88
C ASP A 49 -7.13 14.65 -14.95
N THR A 50 -7.37 15.11 -16.17
CA THR A 50 -7.56 14.25 -17.34
C THR A 50 -6.26 13.56 -17.73
N GLU A 51 -5.11 14.22 -17.52
CA GLU A 51 -3.79 13.64 -17.80
C GLU A 51 -3.48 12.53 -16.80
N ALA A 52 -3.70 12.78 -15.51
CA ALA A 52 -3.47 11.79 -14.47
C ALA A 52 -4.39 10.57 -14.62
N THR A 53 -5.66 10.81 -14.97
CA THR A 53 -6.63 9.73 -15.25
C THR A 53 -6.23 8.92 -16.49
N ALA A 54 -5.79 9.57 -17.57
CA ALA A 54 -5.34 8.88 -18.77
C ALA A 54 -4.11 7.99 -18.52
N VAL A 55 -3.17 8.44 -17.68
CA VAL A 55 -2.02 7.62 -17.28
C VAL A 55 -2.45 6.41 -16.44
N LEU A 56 -3.40 6.58 -15.53
CA LEU A 56 -3.97 5.47 -14.76
C LEU A 56 -4.65 4.44 -15.68
N ASP A 57 -5.44 4.89 -16.64
CA ASP A 57 -6.12 4.04 -17.60
C ASP A 57 -5.12 3.32 -18.53
N GLN A 58 -4.04 4.00 -18.93
CA GLN A 58 -2.96 3.41 -19.72
C GLN A 58 -2.26 2.26 -18.97
N VAL A 59 -1.97 2.44 -17.67
CA VAL A 59 -1.39 1.36 -16.85
C VAL A 59 -2.36 0.19 -16.69
N GLN A 60 -3.67 0.43 -16.67
CA GLN A 60 -4.66 -0.64 -16.63
C GLN A 60 -4.75 -1.40 -17.96
N LEU A 61 -4.59 -0.71 -19.08
CA LEU A 61 -4.63 -1.31 -20.41
C LEU A 61 -3.33 -2.07 -20.75
N ALA A 62 -2.19 -1.51 -20.38
CA ALA A 62 -0.85 -2.03 -20.65
C ALA A 62 -0.03 -2.06 -19.35
N PRO A 63 -0.28 -3.03 -18.45
CA PRO A 63 0.38 -3.10 -17.14
C PRO A 63 1.88 -3.43 -17.21
N ASP A 64 2.35 -3.94 -18.34
CA ASP A 64 3.74 -4.23 -18.67
C ASP A 64 4.47 -3.04 -19.32
N ASP A 65 3.77 -1.94 -19.61
CA ASP A 65 4.38 -0.69 -20.08
C ASP A 65 5.08 0.03 -18.92
N GLU A 66 6.38 -0.21 -18.80
CA GLU A 66 7.24 0.41 -17.78
C GLU A 66 7.18 1.95 -17.82
N ALA A 67 7.00 2.55 -19.00
CA ALA A 67 6.92 4.01 -19.13
C ALA A 67 5.61 4.55 -18.54
N ALA A 68 4.50 3.84 -18.74
CA ALA A 68 3.21 4.17 -18.14
C ALA A 68 3.24 4.02 -16.61
N VAL A 69 3.83 2.93 -16.10
CA VAL A 69 3.98 2.69 -14.65
C VAL A 69 4.85 3.78 -14.00
N GLU A 70 5.94 4.18 -14.65
CA GLU A 70 6.80 5.26 -14.19
C GLU A 70 6.13 6.64 -14.24
N ALA A 71 5.31 6.90 -15.25
CA ALA A 71 4.48 8.11 -15.29
C ALA A 71 3.50 8.15 -14.12
N LEU A 72 2.80 7.04 -13.85
CA LEU A 72 1.88 6.92 -12.72
C LEU A 72 2.60 7.14 -11.39
N ARG A 73 3.80 6.55 -11.21
CA ARG A 73 4.64 6.74 -10.03
C ARG A 73 4.93 8.23 -9.77
N ARG A 74 5.34 8.96 -10.80
CA ARG A 74 5.65 10.40 -10.68
C ARG A 74 4.41 11.23 -10.32
N LEU A 75 3.27 10.90 -10.91
CA LEU A 75 2.00 11.57 -10.60
C LEU A 75 1.61 11.32 -9.14
N ILE A 76 1.55 10.07 -8.69
CA ILE A 76 1.22 9.74 -7.29
C ILE A 76 2.20 10.46 -6.33
N HIS A 77 3.50 10.47 -6.64
CA HIS A 77 4.49 11.16 -5.83
C HIS A 77 4.18 12.67 -5.69
N SER A 78 3.82 13.33 -6.79
CA SER A 78 3.49 14.75 -6.78
C SER A 78 2.24 15.08 -5.94
N TYR A 79 1.24 14.20 -5.94
CA TYR A 79 0.02 14.37 -5.16
C TYR A 79 0.24 14.10 -3.68
N VAL A 80 1.03 13.07 -3.36
CA VAL A 80 1.38 12.72 -1.98
C VAL A 80 2.18 13.84 -1.30
N LEU A 81 3.11 14.48 -2.02
CA LEU A 81 3.85 15.63 -1.48
C LEU A 81 2.98 16.85 -1.19
N ARG A 82 1.84 16.98 -1.88
CA ARG A 82 0.90 18.11 -1.73
C ARG A 82 -0.20 17.81 -0.72
N ASP A 83 -0.48 16.54 -0.45
CA ASP A 83 -1.55 16.10 0.43
C ASP A 83 -1.09 14.97 1.36
N PRO A 84 -0.72 15.30 2.62
CA PRO A 84 -0.34 14.33 3.63
C PRO A 84 -1.46 13.33 4.00
N GLN A 85 -2.73 13.70 3.82
CA GLN A 85 -3.84 12.77 4.08
C GLN A 85 -3.90 11.70 2.98
N PHE A 86 -3.67 12.10 1.73
CA PHE A 86 -3.55 11.16 0.62
C PHE A 86 -2.37 10.20 0.79
N GLU A 87 -1.24 10.67 1.33
CA GLU A 87 -0.11 9.80 1.69
C GLU A 87 -0.55 8.68 2.65
N ALA A 88 -1.23 9.05 3.73
CA ALA A 88 -1.67 8.12 4.75
C ALA A 88 -2.65 7.07 4.19
N ASP A 89 -3.57 7.51 3.33
CA ASP A 89 -4.54 6.63 2.65
C ASP A 89 -3.84 5.62 1.73
N ILE A 90 -2.92 6.09 0.88
CA ILE A 90 -2.17 5.21 -0.04
C ILE A 90 -1.32 4.22 0.76
N LYS A 91 -0.67 4.66 1.84
CA LYS A 91 0.11 3.79 2.71
C LYS A 91 -0.74 2.70 3.36
N ALA A 92 -1.94 3.05 3.83
CA ALA A 92 -2.87 2.09 4.41
C ALA A 92 -3.33 1.06 3.35
N LEU A 93 -3.71 1.53 2.15
CA LEU A 93 -4.18 0.67 1.07
C LEU A 93 -3.09 -0.25 0.52
N VAL A 94 -1.85 0.24 0.38
CA VAL A 94 -0.70 -0.60 0.00
C VAL A 94 -0.43 -1.68 1.05
N THR A 95 -0.53 -1.32 2.34
CA THR A 95 -0.35 -2.27 3.44
C THR A 95 -1.44 -3.33 3.45
N GLU A 96 -2.70 -2.93 3.28
CA GLU A 96 -3.86 -3.83 3.17
C GLU A 96 -3.74 -4.75 1.96
N ALA A 97 -3.41 -4.21 0.79
CA ALA A 97 -3.26 -4.99 -0.44
C ALA A 97 -2.13 -6.02 -0.34
N ASN A 98 -1.01 -5.68 0.30
CA ASN A 98 0.06 -6.64 0.58
C ASN A 98 -0.35 -7.71 1.58
N ALA A 99 -1.13 -7.37 2.61
CA ALA A 99 -1.66 -8.33 3.57
C ALA A 99 -2.65 -9.31 2.92
N LEU A 100 -3.46 -8.85 1.96
CA LEU A 100 -4.45 -9.67 1.25
C LEU A 100 -3.85 -10.48 0.09
N GLY A 101 -2.91 -9.89 -0.66
CA GLY A 101 -2.20 -10.56 -1.77
C GLY A 101 -1.04 -11.47 -1.31
N GLY A 102 -0.67 -11.42 -0.03
CA GLY A 102 0.44 -12.14 0.58
C GLY A 102 0.15 -13.59 1.01
N ALA A 103 -1.03 -14.14 0.73
CA ALA A 103 -1.35 -15.54 1.06
C ALA A 103 -0.46 -16.57 0.32
N GLY A 104 0.35 -16.13 -0.66
CA GLY A 104 1.31 -16.97 -1.39
C GLY A 104 2.79 -16.82 -1.00
N SER A 105 3.19 -15.84 -0.18
CA SER A 105 4.60 -15.72 0.22
C SER A 105 4.76 -14.99 1.56
N ARG A 106 4.95 -15.79 2.61
CA ARG A 106 5.44 -15.45 3.96
C ARG A 106 4.69 -14.36 4.74
N GLY A 107 3.96 -14.84 5.75
CA GLY A 107 3.82 -14.17 7.03
C GLY A 107 2.60 -13.28 7.15
N THR A 108 1.48 -13.89 7.53
CA THR A 108 0.29 -13.21 8.05
C THR A 108 0.66 -12.20 9.14
N VAL A 109 0.64 -10.90 8.85
CA VAL A 109 0.48 -9.87 9.87
C VAL A 109 -1.02 -9.64 10.02
N ASN A 110 -1.62 -10.38 10.93
CA ASN A 110 -3.03 -10.28 11.27
C ASN A 110 -3.24 -8.98 12.08
N ALA A 111 -3.61 -7.89 11.42
CA ALA A 111 -3.89 -6.59 12.03
C ALA A 111 -5.23 -6.53 12.80
N THR A 112 -5.76 -7.69 13.24
CA THR A 112 -6.93 -7.75 14.12
C THR A 112 -6.56 -7.50 15.59
N VAL A 113 -5.26 -7.42 15.94
CA VAL A 113 -4.78 -7.13 17.30
C VAL A 113 -4.31 -5.68 17.43
N ILE A 114 -5.13 -4.70 17.05
CA ILE A 114 -4.96 -3.32 17.50
C ILE A 114 -6.30 -2.82 18.07
N LYS A 115 -6.77 -3.48 19.13
CA LYS A 115 -7.82 -2.94 20.02
C LYS A 115 -7.56 -3.12 21.51
N ASN A 116 -6.37 -3.58 21.91
CA ASN A 116 -5.97 -3.63 23.32
C ASN A 116 -4.52 -3.16 23.48
N ALA A 117 -4.25 -1.90 23.19
CA ALA A 117 -3.10 -1.24 23.80
C ALA A 117 -3.42 -1.04 25.29
N THR A 118 -3.32 -2.10 26.09
CA THR A 118 -3.26 -1.97 27.54
C THR A 118 -1.86 -1.45 27.87
N THR A 119 -1.77 -0.16 28.16
CA THR A 119 -0.59 0.42 28.80
C THR A 119 -0.38 -0.28 30.14
N PHE A 120 0.54 -1.23 30.20
CA PHE A 120 1.02 -1.77 31.47
C PHE A 120 1.90 -0.69 32.12
N ASN A 121 1.26 0.20 32.88
CA ASN A 121 1.92 1.03 33.88
C ASN A 121 2.12 0.18 35.15
N GLU A 122 3.07 -0.76 35.12
CA GLU A 122 3.53 -1.39 36.35
C GLU A 122 4.97 -1.00 36.65
N LYS A 123 5.16 -0.58 37.90
CA LYS A 123 6.39 -0.03 38.47
C LYS A 123 7.44 -1.13 38.49
N VAL A 124 8.51 -0.97 37.71
CA VAL A 124 9.62 -1.93 37.67
C VAL A 124 10.43 -1.78 38.97
N GLU A 125 10.19 -2.66 39.95
CA GLU A 125 11.08 -2.82 41.10
C GLU A 125 12.14 -3.87 40.74
N PHE A 126 13.38 -3.43 40.62
CA PHE A 126 14.52 -4.30 40.40
C PHE A 126 14.87 -5.00 41.72
N GLN A 127 14.57 -6.29 41.81
CA GLN A 127 15.12 -7.16 42.84
C GLN A 127 16.10 -8.13 42.16
N GLY A 128 17.37 -7.72 42.13
CA GLY A 128 18.47 -8.53 41.64
C GLY A 128 19.61 -8.45 42.65
N ASP A 129 19.89 -9.58 43.30
CA ASP A 129 20.98 -9.79 44.25
C ASP A 129 22.32 -9.50 43.56
N LEU A 130 22.95 -8.38 43.91
CA LEU A 130 24.23 -7.96 43.31
C LEU A 130 25.37 -8.77 43.95
N ASN A 131 25.66 -9.94 43.37
CA ASN A 131 26.84 -10.71 43.75
C ASN A 131 28.09 -10.08 43.10
N ILE A 132 28.78 -9.23 43.85
CA ILE A 132 30.11 -8.73 43.52
C ILE A 132 31.15 -9.73 44.04
N ASN A 133 31.89 -10.35 43.10
CA ASN A 133 33.07 -11.16 43.39
C ASN A 133 34.30 -10.27 43.55
#